data_AF-A0A945YAZ1-F1
#
_entry.id   AF-A0A945YAZ1-F1
#
_cell.length_a   1.000
_cell.length_b   1.000
_cell.length_c   1.000
_cell.angle_alpha   90.00
_cell.angle_beta   90.00
_cell.angle_gamma   90.00
#
_symmetry.space_group_name_H-M   'P 1'
#
loop_
_entity.id
_entity.type
_entity.pdbx_description
1 polymer ?
#
loop_
_entity_poly.entity_id
_entity_poly.type
_entity_poly.pdbx_seq_one_letter_code
_entity_poly.pdbx_strand_id
1 'polypeptide(L)' 'MSKRRIDLISGAAGSLLLMIFIIGLAESISSGAAGFWGGLPFWFIVAFSLGLVWYDFWDSCVRKK' A
#
# COMPACT_ATOMS: atom_id res chain seq x y z
N MET A 1 -18.89 -17.59 -8.33
CA MET A 1 -18.17 -17.09 -7.14
C MET A 1 -19.09 -16.10 -6.42
N SER A 2 -19.20 -16.12 -5.08
CA SER A 2 -20.01 -15.11 -4.36
C SER A 2 -19.39 -13.72 -4.49
N LYS A 3 -20.18 -12.65 -4.68
CA LYS A 3 -19.69 -11.26 -4.80
C LYS A 3 -18.69 -10.90 -3.70
N ARG A 4 -18.99 -11.27 -2.46
CA ARG A 4 -18.11 -11.13 -1.28
C ARG A 4 -16.70 -11.71 -1.49
N ARG A 5 -16.59 -12.86 -2.16
CA ARG A 5 -15.28 -13.51 -2.42
C ARG A 5 -14.51 -12.78 -3.51
N ILE A 6 -15.21 -12.26 -4.52
CA ILE A 6 -14.59 -11.47 -5.59
C ILE A 6 -14.02 -10.19 -4.98
N ASP A 7 -14.80 -9.47 -4.18
CA ASP A 7 -14.38 -8.21 -3.53
C ASP A 7 -13.17 -8.41 -2.61
N LEU A 8 -13.13 -9.53 -1.87
CA LEU A 8 -12.02 -9.84 -0.98
C LEU A 8 -10.74 -10.15 -1.76
N ILE A 9 -10.84 -10.94 -2.83
CA ILE A 9 -9.69 -11.37 -3.63
C ILE A 9 -9.16 -10.20 -4.46
N SER A 10 -10.03 -9.44 -5.13
CA SER A 10 -9.63 -8.28 -5.93
C SER A 10 -9.09 -7.16 -5.05
N GLY A 11 -9.71 -6.91 -3.89
CA GLY A 11 -9.20 -5.97 -2.90
C GLY A 11 -7.83 -6.37 -2.39
N ALA A 12 -7.65 -7.63 -1.98
CA ALA A 12 -6.37 -8.10 -1.45
C ALA A 12 -5.27 -8.04 -2.52
N ALA A 13 -5.57 -8.49 -3.75
CA ALA A 13 -4.62 -8.44 -4.85
C ALA A 13 -4.21 -7.00 -5.19
N GLY A 14 -5.18 -6.09 -5.29
CA GLY A 14 -4.92 -4.68 -5.57
C GLY A 14 -4.09 -4.00 -4.47
N SER A 15 -4.49 -4.18 -3.20
CA SER A 15 -3.77 -3.61 -2.06
C SER A 15 -2.35 -4.14 -1.96
N LEU A 16 -2.13 -5.45 -2.11
CA LEU A 16 -0.78 -6.04 -2.05
C LEU A 16 0.12 -5.52 -3.18
N LEU A 17 -0.41 -5.45 -4.40
CA LEU A 17 0.36 -4.98 -5.55
C LEU A 17 0.76 -3.50 -5.40
N LEU A 18 -0.17 -2.68 -4.89
CA LEU A 18 0.09 -1.28 -4.56
C LEU A 18 1.13 -1.14 -3.44
N MET A 19 1.04 -1.95 -2.37
CA MET A 19 2.00 -1.92 -1.27
C MET A 19 3.41 -2.28 -1.74
N ILE A 20 3.57 -3.35 -2.52
CA ILE A 20 4.86 -3.77 -3.09
C ILE A 20 5.43 -2.66 -3.98
N PHE A 21 4.59 -2.05 -4.82
CA PHE A 21 5.00 -0.95 -5.69
C PHE A 21 5.50 0.27 -4.91
N ILE A 22 4.74 0.73 -3.90
CA ILE A 22 5.10 1.91 -3.11
C ILE A 22 6.40 1.67 -2.32
N ILE A 23 6.58 0.47 -1.74
CA ILE A 23 7.81 0.11 -1.01
C ILE A 23 9.00 0.07 -1.98
N GLY A 24 8.85 -0.57 -3.14
CA GLY A 24 9.90 -0.61 -4.16
C GLY A 24 10.27 0.77 -4.70
N LEU A 25 9.29 1.65 -4.85
CA LEU A 25 9.51 3.05 -5.23
C LEU A 25 10.23 3.84 -4.13
N ALA A 26 9.94 3.58 -2.84
CA ALA A 26 10.64 4.18 -1.71
C ALA A 26 12.11 3.78 -1.63
N GLU A 27 12.38 2.48 -1.79
CA GLU A 27 13.73 1.93 -1.88
C GLU A 27 14.50 2.55 -3.06
N SER A 28 13.90 2.60 -4.25
CA SER A 28 14.52 3.15 -5.46
C SER A 28 14.89 4.64 -5.30
N ILE A 29 14.02 5.45 -4.69
CA ILE A 29 14.29 6.87 -4.44
C ILE A 29 15.38 7.05 -3.38
N SER A 30 15.37 6.23 -2.33
CA SER A 30 16.30 6.33 -1.19
C SER A 30 17.72 5.87 -1.54
N SER A 31 17.85 4.80 -2.34
CA SER A 31 19.13 4.25 -2.80
C SER A 31 19.67 4.96 -4.05
N GLY A 32 18.79 5.49 -4.90
CA GLY A 32 19.14 6.13 -6.16
C GLY A 32 19.21 7.65 -6.10
N ALA A 33 18.04 8.31 -6.08
CA ALA A 33 17.92 9.72 -6.47
C ALA A 33 18.22 10.74 -5.35
N ALA A 34 17.86 10.44 -4.11
CA ALA A 34 17.89 11.40 -3.01
C ALA A 34 18.92 11.07 -1.91
N GLY A 35 19.50 9.86 -1.95
CA GLY A 35 20.29 9.31 -0.86
C GLY A 35 19.45 9.07 0.40
N PHE A 36 20.07 8.50 1.45
CA PHE A 36 19.36 8.10 2.68
C PHE A 36 18.62 9.28 3.36
N TRP A 37 19.25 10.46 3.42
CA TRP A 37 18.69 11.64 4.08
C TRP A 37 17.55 12.29 3.29
N GLY A 38 17.59 12.25 1.95
CA GLY A 38 16.50 12.73 1.11
C GLY A 38 15.34 11.74 0.99
N GLY A 39 15.61 10.44 1.15
CA GLY A 39 14.59 9.39 1.19
C GLY A 39 13.79 9.34 2.49
N LEU A 40 14.36 9.79 3.61
CA LEU A 40 13.73 9.73 4.95
C LEU A 40 12.36 10.44 5.05
N PRO A 41 12.16 11.68 4.55
CA PRO A 41 10.82 12.29 4.51
C PRO A 41 9.86 11.55 3.57
N PHE A 42 10.36 10.93 2.49
CA PHE A 42 9.54 10.12 1.59
C PHE A 42 9.03 8.84 2.28
N TRP A 43 9.88 8.19 3.08
CA TRP A 43 9.49 7.02 3.87
C TRP A 43 8.36 7.31 4.87
N PHE A 44 8.31 8.51 5.45
CA PHE A 44 7.21 8.92 6.33
C PHE A 44 5.87 8.98 5.58
N ILE A 45 5.87 9.55 4.37
CA ILE A 45 4.68 9.62 3.50
C ILE A 45 4.25 8.20 3.08
N VAL A 46 5.21 7.35 2.73
CA VAL A 46 4.97 5.95 2.37
C VAL A 46 4.34 5.21 3.53
N ALA A 47 4.88 5.31 4.75
CA ALA A 47 4.33 4.64 5.93
C ALA A 47 2.89 5.08 6.21
N PHE A 48 2.60 6.37 6.10
CA PHE A 48 1.24 6.89 6.24
C PHE A 48 0.29 6.36 5.16
N SER A 49 0.73 6.38 3.90
CA SER A 49 -0.06 5.87 2.76
C SER A 49 -0.33 4.37 2.87
N LEU A 50 0.65 3.56 3.29
CA LEU A 50 0.46 2.13 3.53
C LEU A 50 -0.59 1.87 4.62
N GLY A 51 -0.61 2.69 5.67
CA GLY A 51 -1.66 2.66 6.69
C GLY A 51 -3.05 2.94 6.12
N LEU A 52 -3.17 3.91 5.21
CA LEU A 52 -4.43 4.22 4.54
C LEU A 52 -4.89 3.12 3.59
N VAL A 53 -3.98 2.51 2.81
CA VAL A 53 -4.29 1.39 1.93
C VAL A 53 -4.80 0.20 2.73
N TRP A 54 -4.18 -0.08 3.89
CA TRP A 54 -4.64 -1.14 4.78
C TRP A 54 -5.99 -0.83 5.39
N TYR A 55 -6.21 0.41 5.82
CA TYR A 55 -7.49 0.86 6.35
C TYR A 55 -8.61 0.75 5.30
N ASP A 56 -8.36 1.20 4.07
CA ASP A 56 -9.32 1.12 2.96
C ASP A 56 -9.67 -0.33 2.61
N PHE A 57 -8.67 -1.22 2.53
CA PHE A 57 -8.91 -2.65 2.34
C PHE A 57 -9.78 -3.25 3.45
N TRP A 58 -9.48 -2.89 4.70
CA TRP A 58 -10.26 -3.37 5.84
C TRP A 58 -11.69 -2.81 5.81
N ASP A 59 -11.87 -1.52 5.55
CA ASP A 59 -13.19 -0.86 5.52
C ASP A 59 -14.07 -1.37 4.36
N SER A 60 -13.49 -1.49 3.18
CA SER A 60 -14.21 -1.83 1.95
C SER A 60 -14.46 -3.34 1.80
N CYS A 61 -13.49 -4.20 2.16
CA CYS A 61 -13.57 -5.64 1.88
C CYS A 61 -13.89 -6.47 3.14
N VAL A 62 -13.40 -6.06 4.31
CA VAL A 62 -13.49 -6.86 5.54
C VAL A 62 -14.66 -6.43 6.42
N ARG A 63 -14.83 -5.13 6.65
CA ARG A 63 -15.90 -4.58 7.49
C ARG A 63 -17.24 -4.99 6.90
N LYS A 64 -18.09 -5.59 7.73
CA LYS A 64 -19.46 -5.90 7.35
C LYS A 64 -20.25 -4.60 7.47
N LYS A 65 -20.80 -4.09 6.36
CA LYS A 65 -21.97 -3.21 6.41
C LYS A 65 -23.19 -4.01 6.84
#